data_AF-A0A7Y8LL57-F1
#
_entry.id   AF-A0A7Y8LL57-F1
#
_cell.length_a   1.000
_cell.length_b   1.000
_cell.length_c   1.000
_cell.angle_alpha   90.00
_cell.angle_beta   90.00
_cell.angle_gamma   90.00
#
_symmetry.space_group_name_H-M   'P 1'
#
loop_
_entity.id
_entity.type
_entity.pdbx_description
1 polymer ?
#
loop_
_entity_poly.entity_id
_entity_poly.type
_entity_poly.pdbx_seq_one_letter_code
_entity_poly.pdbx_strand_id
1 'polypeptide(L)'
;MEEKNFITNWIEILNTECVKSFPHDFEISCNCTNYNLPGKGLLIGQQFFGKIELIDAEGSEVLKVENYDVAKFIIYANRNKPKVVSVPVSHSIVKEMNRNYEVYLDSIIKRINSDFAKKFPGNKNFISAMDQIFKHLNLIRL
;
A
#
# COMPACT_ATOMS: atom_id res chain seq x y z
N MET A 1 23.97 -16.19 5.99
CA MET A 1 22.89 -15.31 6.48
C MET A 1 21.62 -16.13 6.49
N GLU A 2 20.88 -16.16 7.60
CA GLU A 2 19.58 -16.83 7.65
C GLU A 2 18.48 -15.92 7.06
N GLU A 3 17.40 -16.51 6.54
CA GLU A 3 16.27 -15.78 5.95
C GLU A 3 15.67 -14.78 6.95
N LYS A 4 15.58 -15.15 8.23
CA LYS A 4 15.12 -14.27 9.31
C LYS A 4 16.00 -13.01 9.44
N ASN A 5 17.32 -13.17 9.38
CA ASN A 5 18.25 -12.03 9.46
C ASN A 5 18.15 -11.16 8.20
N PHE A 6 17.89 -11.75 7.04
CA PHE A 6 17.62 -10.99 5.81
C PHE A 6 16.39 -10.10 5.96
N ILE A 7 15.29 -10.65 6.49
CA ILE A 7 14.03 -9.92 6.72
C ILE A 7 14.25 -8.76 7.70
N THR A 8 14.86 -9.02 8.86
CA THR A 8 15.15 -7.98 9.87
C THR A 8 15.99 -6.84 9.28
N ASN A 9 17.06 -7.18 8.56
CA ASN A 9 17.94 -6.17 7.97
C ASN A 9 17.21 -5.29 6.94
N TRP A 10 16.34 -5.86 6.10
CA TRP A 10 15.59 -5.07 5.13
C TRP A 10 14.52 -4.18 5.77
N ILE A 11 13.90 -4.62 6.86
CA ILE A 11 13.01 -3.77 7.66
C ILE A 11 13.79 -2.56 8.20
N GLU A 12 14.98 -2.78 8.78
CA GLU A 12 15.83 -1.70 9.31
C GLU A 12 16.28 -0.72 8.21
N ILE A 13 16.70 -1.24 7.05
CA ILE A 13 17.09 -0.43 5.89
C ILE A 13 15.93 0.47 5.47
N LEU A 14 14.73 -0.09 5.26
CA LEU A 14 13.57 0.67 4.80
C LEU A 14 13.06 1.67 5.83
N ASN A 15 13.15 1.35 7.13
CA ASN A 15 12.87 2.32 8.20
C ASN A 15 13.87 3.48 8.18
N THR A 16 15.16 3.20 7.98
CA THR A 16 16.22 4.22 7.91
C THR A 16 16.09 5.09 6.66
N GLU A 17 15.64 4.51 5.54
CA GLU A 17 15.37 5.22 4.29
C GLU A 17 14.06 6.04 4.32
N CYS A 18 13.27 5.95 5.38
CA CYS A 18 11.97 6.61 5.52
C CYS A 18 11.04 6.34 4.31
N VAL A 19 10.50 5.12 4.22
CA VAL A 19 9.55 4.74 3.15
C VAL A 19 8.49 5.81 2.93
N LYS A 20 8.37 6.28 1.68
CA LYS A 20 7.45 7.35 1.29
C LYS A 20 6.03 7.09 1.77
N SER A 21 5.40 8.14 2.27
CA SER A 21 4.02 8.17 2.74
C SER A 21 3.07 8.54 1.61
N PHE A 22 2.17 7.62 1.27
CA PHE A 22 1.06 7.91 0.37
C PHE A 22 -0.12 8.50 1.16
N PRO A 23 -0.83 9.52 0.64
CA PRO A 23 -0.64 10.17 -0.66
C PRO A 23 0.39 11.31 -0.65
N HIS A 24 0.87 11.75 0.51
CA HIS A 24 1.63 12.99 0.69
C HIS A 24 2.86 13.13 -0.23
N ASP A 25 3.70 12.10 -0.31
CA ASP A 25 4.93 12.12 -1.13
C ASP A 25 4.67 11.93 -2.64
N PHE A 26 3.41 11.83 -3.04
CA PHE A 26 2.94 11.61 -4.40
C PHE A 26 1.89 12.65 -4.82
N GLU A 27 1.63 13.64 -3.97
CA GLU A 27 0.56 14.61 -4.15
C GLU A 27 0.79 15.49 -5.38
N ILE A 28 -0.28 15.68 -6.15
CA ILE A 28 -0.35 16.60 -7.29
C ILE A 28 -1.36 17.68 -6.89
N SER A 29 -1.03 18.95 -7.08
CA SER A 29 -1.93 20.06 -6.75
C SER A 29 -3.28 19.89 -7.45
N CYS A 30 -4.34 19.67 -6.67
CA CYS A 30 -5.68 19.41 -7.18
C CYS A 30 -6.76 19.67 -6.13
N ASN A 31 -8.01 19.69 -6.58
CA ASN A 31 -9.16 19.69 -5.68
C ASN A 31 -9.40 18.27 -5.14
N CYS A 32 -9.62 18.19 -3.84
CA CYS A 32 -9.85 16.92 -3.14
C CYS A 32 -11.21 16.90 -2.42
N THR A 33 -11.75 15.70 -2.28
CA THR A 33 -12.87 15.39 -1.40
C THR A 33 -12.35 14.64 -0.18
N ASN A 34 -12.78 15.05 1.02
CA ASN A 34 -12.40 14.39 2.26
C ASN A 34 -13.35 13.24 2.58
N TYR A 35 -12.78 12.09 2.95
CA TYR A 35 -13.51 10.94 3.46
C TYR A 35 -13.14 10.71 4.92
N ASN A 36 -14.15 10.57 5.77
CA ASN A 36 -13.95 10.18 7.17
C ASN A 36 -13.75 8.67 7.24
N LEU A 37 -12.69 8.25 7.93
CA LEU A 37 -12.29 6.87 8.13
C LEU A 37 -12.30 6.51 9.62
N PRO A 38 -12.46 5.22 9.97
CA PRO A 38 -12.58 4.78 11.36
C PRO A 38 -11.25 4.76 12.14
N GLY A 39 -10.12 5.10 11.50
CA GLY A 39 -8.80 4.93 12.09
C GLY A 39 -8.41 3.46 12.32
N LYS A 40 -8.97 2.55 11.51
CA LYS A 40 -8.69 1.10 11.52
C LYS A 40 -8.07 0.66 10.18
N GLY A 41 -7.51 -0.55 10.15
CA GLY A 41 -7.14 -1.20 8.88
C GLY A 41 -8.38 -1.40 8.00
N LEU A 42 -8.22 -1.21 6.69
CA LEU A 42 -9.28 -1.32 5.70
C LEU A 42 -8.88 -2.34 4.64
N LEU A 43 -9.88 -2.99 4.06
CA LEU A 43 -9.76 -3.94 2.96
C LEU A 43 -10.77 -3.58 1.87
N ILE A 44 -10.49 -3.99 0.64
CA ILE A 44 -11.47 -3.93 -0.44
C ILE A 44 -12.46 -5.08 -0.25
N GLY A 45 -13.72 -4.74 -0.08
CA GLY A 45 -14.84 -5.67 0.02
C GLY A 45 -15.44 -6.00 -1.35
N GLN A 46 -16.76 -6.18 -1.37
CA GLN A 46 -17.46 -6.57 -2.59
C GLN A 46 -17.78 -5.37 -3.49
N GLN A 47 -18.00 -5.66 -4.78
CA GLN A 47 -18.52 -4.67 -5.72
C GLN A 47 -20.02 -4.89 -5.90
N PHE A 48 -20.83 -3.87 -5.59
CA PHE A 48 -22.27 -3.89 -5.76
C PHE A 48 -22.74 -2.65 -6.50
N PHE A 49 -23.53 -2.85 -7.56
CA PHE A 49 -24.09 -1.77 -8.39
C PHE A 49 -23.04 -0.76 -8.89
N GLY A 50 -21.87 -1.26 -9.30
CA GLY A 50 -20.78 -0.42 -9.80
C GLY A 50 -19.93 0.26 -8.72
N LYS A 51 -20.39 0.28 -7.46
CA LYS A 51 -19.62 0.82 -6.32
C LYS A 51 -18.83 -0.28 -5.63
N ILE A 52 -17.70 0.11 -5.07
CA ILE A 52 -16.79 -0.79 -4.37
C ILE A 52 -16.84 -0.47 -2.89
N GLU A 53 -17.06 -1.52 -2.11
CA GLU A 53 -17.08 -1.46 -0.68
C GLU A 53 -15.66 -1.46 -0.10
N LEU A 54 -15.44 -0.63 0.91
CA LEU A 54 -14.31 -0.75 1.82
C LEU A 54 -14.84 -1.25 3.17
N ILE A 55 -14.23 -2.30 3.67
CA ILE A 55 -14.60 -2.97 4.91
C ILE A 55 -13.46 -2.89 5.93
N ASP A 56 -13.77 -3.05 7.20
CA ASP A 56 -12.75 -3.26 8.22
C ASP A 56 -12.35 -4.75 8.35
N ALA A 57 -11.44 -5.05 9.27
CA ALA A 57 -10.97 -6.42 9.50
C ALA A 57 -12.05 -7.37 10.08
N GLU A 58 -13.16 -6.83 10.59
CA GLU A 58 -14.31 -7.59 11.09
C GLU A 58 -15.31 -7.89 9.95
N GLY A 59 -15.07 -7.35 8.75
CA GLY A 59 -15.96 -7.48 7.60
C GLY A 59 -17.10 -6.47 7.58
N SER A 60 -17.05 -5.45 8.45
CA SER A 60 -18.09 -4.42 8.52
C SER A 60 -17.86 -3.35 7.45
N GLU A 61 -18.93 -2.95 6.76
CA GLU A 61 -18.91 -1.86 5.78
C GLU A 61 -18.46 -0.54 6.45
N VAL A 62 -17.46 0.10 5.85
CA VAL A 62 -16.95 1.40 6.28
C VAL A 62 -17.35 2.50 5.30
N LEU A 63 -17.20 2.24 4.00
CA LEU A 63 -17.43 3.23 2.94
C LEU A 63 -17.73 2.52 1.62
N LYS A 64 -18.50 3.16 0.74
CA LYS A 64 -18.62 2.77 -0.67
C LYS A 64 -18.07 3.87 -1.57
N VAL A 65 -17.29 3.49 -2.58
CA VAL A 65 -16.66 4.41 -3.53
C VAL A 65 -17.01 4.05 -4.97
N GLU A 66 -16.89 5.03 -5.87
CA GLU A 66 -17.41 4.94 -7.23
C GLU A 66 -16.61 4.01 -8.16
N ASN A 67 -15.33 3.72 -7.86
CA ASN A 67 -14.50 2.84 -8.69
C ASN A 67 -13.27 2.30 -7.94
N TYR A 68 -12.58 1.36 -8.58
CA TYR A 68 -11.45 0.63 -8.00
C TYR A 68 -10.22 1.50 -7.76
N ASP A 69 -9.97 2.50 -8.61
CA ASP A 69 -8.84 3.40 -8.42
C ASP A 69 -9.02 4.26 -7.16
N VAL A 70 -10.23 4.72 -6.88
CA VAL A 70 -10.54 5.44 -5.62
C VAL A 70 -10.41 4.50 -4.42
N ALA A 71 -10.91 3.27 -4.52
CA ALA A 71 -10.77 2.27 -3.45
C ALA A 71 -9.29 2.01 -3.13
N LYS A 72 -8.50 1.73 -4.17
CA LYS A 72 -7.06 1.50 -4.10
C LYS A 72 -6.30 2.70 -3.50
N PHE A 73 -6.64 3.92 -3.91
CA PHE A 73 -6.07 5.14 -3.33
C PHE A 73 -6.29 5.20 -1.83
N ILE A 74 -7.53 4.96 -1.37
CA ILE A 74 -7.86 4.99 0.05
C ILE A 74 -7.11 3.90 0.81
N ILE A 75 -7.00 2.68 0.26
CA ILE A 75 -6.21 1.61 0.91
C ILE A 75 -4.73 2.00 1.04
N TYR A 76 -4.12 2.52 -0.02
CA TYR A 76 -2.73 2.98 0.02
C TYR A 76 -2.52 4.12 1.04
N ALA A 77 -3.48 5.06 1.13
CA ALA A 77 -3.46 6.14 2.11
C ALA A 77 -3.72 5.65 3.55
N ASN A 78 -4.33 4.47 3.71
CA ASN A 78 -4.69 3.91 5.01
C ASN A 78 -3.53 3.20 5.74
N ARG A 79 -2.30 3.27 5.22
CA ARG A 79 -1.10 2.68 5.84
C ARG A 79 -0.97 3.02 7.34
N ASN A 80 -1.19 4.28 7.68
CA ASN A 80 -1.10 4.79 9.05
C ASN A 80 -2.47 4.93 9.75
N LYS A 81 -3.52 4.35 9.17
CA LYS A 81 -4.89 4.36 9.70
C LYS A 81 -5.38 5.77 10.07
N PRO A 82 -5.32 6.74 9.13
CA PRO A 82 -5.76 8.09 9.39
C PRO A 82 -7.28 8.13 9.64
N LYS A 83 -7.75 9.18 10.32
CA LYS A 83 -9.19 9.43 10.50
C LYS A 83 -9.84 10.15 9.32
N VAL A 84 -9.03 10.76 8.46
CA VAL A 84 -9.48 11.49 7.28
C VAL A 84 -8.49 11.22 6.14
N VAL A 85 -9.01 11.00 4.94
CA VAL A 85 -8.22 10.96 3.71
C VAL A 85 -8.77 11.95 2.69
N SER A 86 -7.88 12.75 2.11
CA SER A 86 -8.21 13.67 1.02
C SER A 86 -7.93 12.97 -0.31
N VAL A 87 -8.98 12.73 -1.10
CA VAL A 87 -8.87 12.04 -2.39
C VAL A 87 -9.11 13.03 -3.53
N PRO A 88 -8.24 13.09 -4.55
CA PRO A 88 -8.46 13.94 -5.71
C PRO A 88 -9.82 13.67 -6.37
N VAL A 89 -10.53 14.75 -6.74
CA VAL A 89 -11.81 14.66 -7.48
C VAL A 89 -11.57 14.14 -8.90
N SER A 90 -10.41 14.46 -9.47
CA SER A 90 -10.05 14.02 -10.82
C SER A 90 -9.60 12.57 -10.84
N HIS A 91 -10.34 11.73 -11.58
CA HIS A 91 -10.02 10.32 -11.73
C HIS A 91 -8.67 10.06 -12.42
N SER A 92 -8.25 10.93 -13.35
CA SER A 92 -6.92 10.81 -13.97
C SER A 92 -5.79 11.03 -12.97
N ILE A 93 -5.97 11.97 -12.03
CA ILE A 93 -5.00 12.25 -10.96
C ILE A 93 -4.93 11.08 -9.99
N VAL A 94 -6.09 10.52 -9.58
CA VAL A 94 -6.13 9.31 -8.74
C VAL A 94 -5.34 8.16 -9.38
N LYS A 95 -5.58 7.89 -10.67
CA LYS A 95 -4.87 6.86 -11.43
C LYS A 95 -3.36 7.12 -11.49
N GLU A 96 -2.97 8.35 -11.77
CA GLU A 96 -1.57 8.74 -11.84
C GLU A 96 -0.86 8.58 -10.49
N MET A 97 -1.47 9.06 -9.40
CA MET A 97 -0.91 8.92 -8.06
C MET A 97 -0.77 7.45 -7.65
N ASN A 98 -1.80 6.64 -7.88
CA ASN A 98 -1.74 5.19 -7.65
C ASN A 98 -0.59 4.56 -8.44
N ARG A 99 -0.49 4.85 -9.75
CA ARG A 99 0.58 4.32 -10.61
C ARG A 99 1.96 4.73 -10.11
N ASN A 100 2.15 5.98 -9.72
CA ASN A 100 3.44 6.49 -9.25
C ASN A 100 3.86 5.81 -7.94
N TYR A 101 2.91 5.58 -7.03
CA TYR A 101 3.15 4.83 -5.80
C TYR A 101 3.47 3.36 -6.08
N GLU A 102 2.74 2.73 -7.00
CA GLU A 102 2.99 1.35 -7.41
C GLU A 102 4.37 1.15 -8.03
N VAL A 103 4.81 2.07 -8.92
CA VAL A 103 6.17 2.06 -9.47
C VAL A 103 7.22 2.16 -8.35
N TYR A 104 6.94 2.96 -7.32
CA TYR A 104 7.82 3.05 -6.15
C TYR A 104 7.87 1.74 -5.35
N LEU A 105 6.72 1.12 -5.06
CA LEU A 105 6.66 -0.20 -4.40
C LEU A 105 7.37 -1.27 -5.22
N ASP A 106 7.17 -1.30 -6.53
CA ASP A 106 7.81 -2.24 -7.45
C ASP A 106 9.34 -2.04 -7.47
N SER A 107 9.83 -0.82 -7.26
CA SER A 107 11.26 -0.53 -7.12
C SER A 107 11.84 -1.12 -5.82
N ILE A 108 11.10 -1.05 -4.71
CA ILE A 108 11.48 -1.68 -3.44
C ILE A 108 11.52 -3.19 -3.62
N ILE A 109 10.47 -3.78 -4.21
CA ILE A 109 10.37 -5.22 -4.47
C ILE A 109 11.57 -5.71 -5.29
N LYS A 110 11.93 -4.98 -6.36
CA LYS A 110 13.08 -5.30 -7.20
C LYS A 110 14.41 -5.26 -6.45
N ARG A 111 14.60 -4.27 -5.56
CA ARG A 111 15.82 -4.15 -4.75
C ARG A 111 15.98 -5.32 -3.79
N ILE A 112 14.92 -5.66 -3.06
CA ILE A 112 14.93 -6.80 -2.13
C ILE A 112 15.14 -8.11 -2.92
N ASN A 113 14.47 -8.29 -4.06
CA ASN A 113 14.65 -9.48 -4.89
C ASN A 113 16.10 -9.64 -5.38
N SER A 114 16.71 -8.55 -5.84
CA SER A 114 18.10 -8.56 -6.30
C SER A 114 19.06 -8.98 -5.19
N ASP A 115 18.86 -8.49 -3.96
CA ASP A 115 19.67 -8.87 -2.81
C ASP A 115 19.38 -10.30 -2.33
N PHE A 116 18.11 -10.70 -2.35
CA PHE A 116 17.69 -12.07 -1.99
C PHE A 116 18.32 -13.09 -2.93
N ALA A 117 18.24 -12.89 -4.25
CA ALA A 117 18.79 -13.79 -5.24
C ALA A 117 20.32 -13.96 -5.13
N LYS A 118 21.03 -12.92 -4.68
CA LYS A 118 22.48 -12.98 -4.42
C LYS A 118 22.82 -13.80 -3.18
N LYS A 119 22.00 -13.69 -2.12
CA LYS A 119 22.24 -14.33 -0.82
C LYS A 119 21.71 -15.76 -0.73
N PHE A 120 20.64 -16.06 -1.49
CA PHE A 120 19.93 -17.34 -1.47
C PHE A 120 19.71 -17.86 -2.89
N PRO A 121 20.78 -18.18 -3.64
CA PRO A 121 20.66 -18.67 -5.01
C PRO A 121 19.82 -19.95 -5.07
N GLY A 122 18.79 -19.98 -5.93
CA GLY A 122 17.91 -21.13 -6.13
C GLY A 122 16.78 -21.30 -5.10
N ASN A 123 16.68 -20.44 -4.08
CA ASN A 123 15.60 -20.50 -3.09
C ASN A 123 14.30 -19.88 -3.64
N LYS A 124 13.16 -20.55 -3.40
CA LYS A 124 11.81 -20.13 -3.85
C LYS A 124 11.04 -19.28 -2.82
N ASN A 125 11.60 -19.04 -1.63
CA ASN A 125 10.90 -18.39 -0.52
C ASN A 125 10.86 -16.85 -0.58
N PHE A 126 11.32 -16.24 -1.68
CA PHE A 126 11.34 -14.78 -1.81
C PHE A 126 9.98 -14.13 -1.51
N ILE A 127 8.89 -14.71 -1.97
CA ILE A 127 7.53 -14.19 -1.76
C ILE A 127 7.21 -14.13 -0.26
N SER A 128 7.49 -15.20 0.49
CA SER A 128 7.29 -15.24 1.94
C SER A 128 8.11 -14.19 2.68
N ALA A 129 9.39 -14.03 2.31
CA ALA A 129 10.25 -13.02 2.90
C ALA A 129 9.76 -11.60 2.58
N MET A 130 9.33 -11.36 1.35
CA MET A 130 8.76 -10.08 0.90
C MET A 130 7.49 -9.74 1.68
N ASP A 131 6.55 -10.67 1.79
CA ASP A 131 5.28 -10.47 2.49
C ASP A 131 5.51 -10.15 3.97
N GLN A 132 6.49 -10.81 4.61
CA GLN A 132 6.86 -10.51 6.00
C GLN A 132 7.42 -9.10 6.16
N ILE A 133 8.30 -8.66 5.24
CA ILE A 133 8.84 -7.29 5.24
C ILE A 133 7.71 -6.27 5.06
N PHE A 134 6.86 -6.46 4.03
CA PHE A 134 5.75 -5.55 3.72
C PHE A 134 4.73 -5.49 4.86
N LYS A 135 4.36 -6.64 5.42
CA LYS A 135 3.45 -6.73 6.57
C LYS A 135 4.01 -5.96 7.78
N HIS A 136 5.31 -6.09 8.07
CA HIS A 136 5.93 -5.37 9.18
C HIS A 136 5.87 -3.84 8.98
N LEU A 137 6.02 -3.38 7.73
CA LEU A 137 6.02 -1.96 7.37
C LEU A 137 4.62 -1.40 7.04
N ASN A 138 3.56 -2.22 7.18
CA ASN A 138 2.18 -1.95 6.76
C ASN A 138 2.09 -1.51 5.28
N LEU A 139 2.94 -2.04 4.42
CA LEU A 139 2.92 -1.80 2.99
C LEU A 139 2.04 -2.86 2.30
N ILE A 140 1.29 -2.42 1.29
CA ILE A 140 0.42 -3.29 0.49
C ILE A 140 0.61 -2.90 -0.97
N ARG A 141 0.76 -3.90 -1.83
CA ARG A 141 0.75 -3.76 -3.29
C ARG A 141 -0.52 -4.45 -3.81
N LEU A 142 -1.49 -3.65 -4.27
CA LEU A 142 -2.81 -4.08 -4.78
C LEU A 142 -2.85 -4.11 -6.32
#